data_AF-A0A4W5PZY2-F1
#
_entry.id   AF-A0A4W5PZY2-F1
#
_cell.length_a   1.000
_cell.length_b   1.000
_cell.length_c   1.000
_cell.angle_alpha   90.00
_cell.angle_beta   90.00
_cell.angle_gamma   90.00
#
_symmetry.space_group_name_H-M   'P 1'
#
loop_
_entity.id
_entity.type
_entity.pdbx_description
1 polymer ?
#
loop_
_entity_poly.entity_id
_entity_poly.type
_entity_poly.pdbx_seq_one_letter_code
_entity_poly.pdbx_strand_id
1 'polypeptide(L)'
;MVSVMLDDASAAKIKTIPLSNDTVARRINDIANDLKEQLVDKLKDKRFALQFDEATDSNKDCLFIAYVRFDMTNSLCEDLLFCKYVRDRATAEELYKMLDCFLTENGLKWENCIGVCSDGAQTMAGMRKGLWALIKKASPNAEWTHCVIHREALASRHLSSELSEVMTDIVGVVNFIKTRPLKTRVFSAICEEMGAEHQAVLFHSEARWLSRGKVLSRVFELREQIRMFLEQEHKYDLAEKFSDENFLAKLAYMSDIFGKLNELNLQLQGKDKHLPQVTDKISSFTLSLQCVAGDLMKEILIHSRTCMNLLTLLTMMPPQ
;
A
#
# COMPACT_ATOMS: atom_id res chain seq x y z
N MET A 1 -19.27 -39.33 -6.00
CA MET A 1 -20.22 -40.15 -5.22
C MET A 1 -21.58 -40.25 -5.91
N VAL A 2 -22.32 -39.15 -6.14
CA VAL A 2 -23.64 -39.19 -6.81
C VAL A 2 -23.58 -39.71 -8.25
N SER A 3 -22.63 -39.26 -9.08
CA SER A 3 -22.47 -39.77 -10.45
C SER A 3 -22.12 -41.26 -10.51
N VAL A 4 -21.47 -41.77 -9.45
CA VAL A 4 -21.07 -43.18 -9.34
C VAL A 4 -22.22 -44.04 -8.79
N MET A 5 -23.08 -43.47 -7.94
CA MET A 5 -24.18 -44.19 -7.29
C MET A 5 -25.52 -44.12 -8.04
N LEU A 6 -25.73 -43.08 -8.86
CA LEU A 6 -26.96 -42.86 -9.61
C LEU A 6 -26.65 -42.71 -11.10
N ASP A 7 -26.43 -41.48 -11.56
CA ASP A 7 -26.10 -41.13 -12.94
C ASP A 7 -25.63 -39.66 -13.00
N ASP A 8 -25.05 -39.27 -14.14
CA ASP A 8 -24.53 -37.93 -14.37
C ASP A 8 -25.62 -36.84 -14.42
N ALA A 9 -26.85 -37.17 -14.86
CA ALA A 9 -27.96 -36.22 -14.90
C ALA A 9 -28.48 -35.89 -13.49
N SER A 10 -28.54 -36.89 -12.60
CA SER A 10 -28.85 -36.73 -11.18
C SER A 10 -27.78 -35.92 -10.46
N ALA A 11 -26.50 -36.16 -10.75
CA ALA A 11 -25.40 -35.34 -10.24
C ALA A 11 -25.48 -33.88 -10.73
N ALA A 12 -25.83 -33.66 -12.00
CA ALA A 12 -26.03 -32.33 -12.56
C ALA A 12 -27.19 -31.58 -11.88
N LYS A 13 -28.33 -32.25 -11.62
CA LYS A 13 -29.45 -31.66 -10.88
C LYS A 13 -29.05 -31.24 -9.46
N ILE A 14 -28.29 -32.06 -8.74
CA ILE A 14 -27.83 -31.70 -7.39
C ILE A 14 -26.91 -30.48 -7.40
N LYS A 15 -26.05 -30.31 -8.43
CA LYS A 15 -25.23 -29.10 -8.58
C LYS A 15 -26.03 -27.82 -8.77
N THR A 16 -27.30 -27.91 -9.20
CA THR A 16 -28.18 -26.73 -9.33
C THR A 16 -28.83 -26.29 -8.02
N ILE A 17 -28.74 -27.10 -6.96
CA ILE A 17 -29.32 -26.77 -5.66
C ILE A 17 -28.38 -25.79 -4.94
N PRO A 18 -28.85 -24.57 -4.59
CA PRO A 18 -28.02 -23.62 -3.86
C PRO A 18 -27.72 -24.13 -2.46
N LEU A 19 -26.49 -23.92 -2.01
CA LEU A 19 -26.11 -24.22 -0.62
C LEU A 19 -26.62 -23.12 0.31
N SER A 20 -27.02 -23.50 1.52
CA SER A 20 -27.35 -22.52 2.56
C SER A 20 -26.11 -21.73 2.99
N ASN A 21 -26.32 -20.51 3.50
CA ASN A 21 -25.27 -19.67 4.06
C ASN A 21 -24.44 -20.42 5.12
N ASP A 22 -25.09 -21.18 6.01
CA ASP A 22 -24.41 -21.97 7.05
C ASP A 22 -23.53 -23.08 6.48
N THR A 23 -23.96 -23.70 5.37
CA THR A 23 -23.17 -24.74 4.70
C THR A 23 -21.95 -24.14 4.02
N VAL A 24 -22.11 -22.98 3.37
CA VAL A 24 -20.98 -22.25 2.78
C VAL A 24 -20.01 -21.80 3.87
N ALA A 25 -20.50 -21.23 4.97
CA ALA A 25 -19.69 -20.77 6.10
C ALA A 25 -18.87 -21.92 6.72
N ARG A 26 -19.51 -23.08 6.99
CA ARG A 26 -18.79 -24.26 7.49
C ARG A 26 -17.70 -24.71 6.52
N ARG A 27 -18.00 -24.80 5.22
CA ARG A 27 -16.99 -25.18 4.22
C ARG A 27 -15.81 -24.21 4.16
N ILE A 28 -16.06 -22.91 4.27
CA ILE A 28 -14.98 -21.91 4.32
C ILE A 28 -14.12 -22.13 5.57
N ASN A 29 -14.74 -22.37 6.73
CA ASN A 29 -14.01 -22.63 7.97
C ASN A 29 -13.20 -23.93 7.90
N ASP A 30 -13.77 -25.00 7.35
CA ASP A 30 -13.07 -26.29 7.20
C ASP A 30 -11.84 -26.13 6.29
N ILE A 31 -11.98 -25.44 5.16
CA ILE A 31 -10.86 -25.14 4.24
C ILE A 31 -9.82 -24.25 4.93
N ALA A 32 -10.25 -23.22 5.65
CA ALA A 32 -9.33 -22.31 6.34
C ALA A 32 -8.54 -23.04 7.44
N ASN A 33 -9.18 -23.94 8.19
CA ASN A 33 -8.53 -24.75 9.22
C ASN A 33 -7.53 -25.72 8.61
N ASP A 34 -7.90 -26.43 7.53
CA ASP A 34 -7.00 -27.33 6.81
C ASP A 34 -5.76 -26.59 6.26
N LEU A 35 -5.95 -25.43 5.63
CA LEU A 35 -4.84 -24.59 5.15
C LEU A 35 -3.94 -24.13 6.30
N LYS A 36 -4.53 -23.73 7.44
CA LYS A 36 -3.79 -23.33 8.64
C LYS A 36 -2.98 -24.49 9.19
N GLU A 37 -3.55 -25.69 9.32
CA GLU A 37 -2.87 -26.88 9.82
C GLU A 37 -1.69 -27.25 8.92
N GLN A 38 -1.89 -27.27 7.60
CA GLN A 38 -0.82 -27.53 6.63
C GLN A 38 0.31 -26.49 6.71
N LEU A 39 -0.02 -25.21 6.92
CA LEU A 39 0.98 -24.16 7.09
C LEU A 39 1.76 -24.32 8.40
N VAL A 40 1.06 -24.55 9.52
CA VAL A 40 1.66 -24.75 10.85
C VAL A 40 2.60 -25.95 10.83
N ASP A 41 2.19 -27.06 10.22
CA ASP A 41 3.01 -28.27 10.13
C ASP A 41 4.30 -28.02 9.34
N LYS A 42 4.26 -27.18 8.30
CA LYS A 42 5.47 -26.77 7.57
C LYS A 42 6.41 -25.90 8.41
N LEU A 43 5.90 -25.19 9.42
CA LEU A 43 6.65 -24.20 10.21
C LEU A 43 7.30 -24.77 11.48
N LYS A 44 6.77 -25.85 12.07
CA LYS A 44 7.18 -26.38 13.39
C LYS A 44 8.69 -26.49 13.59
N ASP A 45 9.40 -26.99 12.58
CA ASP A 45 10.85 -27.25 12.64
C ASP A 45 11.68 -26.27 11.79
N LYS A 46 11.10 -25.14 11.38
CA LYS A 46 11.72 -24.21 10.44
C LYS A 46 11.92 -22.84 11.02
N ARG A 47 13.00 -22.19 10.58
CA ARG A 47 13.19 -20.76 10.81
C ARG A 47 12.23 -19.98 9.94
N PHE A 48 11.62 -18.96 10.51
CA PHE A 48 10.66 -18.11 9.82
C PHE A 48 10.86 -16.63 10.20
N ALA A 49 10.39 -15.75 9.33
CA ALA A 49 10.24 -14.33 9.58
C ALA A 49 8.76 -13.95 9.52
N LEU A 50 8.38 -12.93 10.28
CA LEU A 50 7.01 -12.43 10.35
C LEU A 50 6.92 -11.04 9.73
N GLN A 51 5.84 -10.76 9.03
CA GLN A 51 5.49 -9.41 8.59
C GLN A 51 4.12 -9.05 9.13
N PHE A 52 4.02 -7.89 9.77
CA PHE A 52 2.80 -7.39 10.40
C PHE A 52 2.26 -6.19 9.65
N ASP A 53 0.94 -6.16 9.53
CA ASP A 53 0.20 -5.00 9.04
C ASP A 53 -1.10 -4.84 9.84
N GLU A 54 -1.55 -3.59 9.96
CA GLU A 54 -2.82 -3.24 10.59
C GLU A 54 -3.75 -2.67 9.54
N ALA A 55 -4.96 -3.22 9.44
CA ALA A 55 -5.98 -2.72 8.52
C ALA A 55 -7.22 -2.32 9.31
N THR A 56 -7.95 -1.33 8.80
CA THR A 56 -9.27 -0.96 9.31
C THR A 56 -10.31 -1.33 8.27
N ASP A 57 -11.33 -2.09 8.65
CA ASP A 57 -12.40 -2.48 7.75
C ASP A 57 -13.46 -1.36 7.58
N SER A 58 -14.48 -1.61 6.75
CA SER A 58 -15.56 -0.63 6.51
C SER A 58 -16.42 -0.35 7.75
N ASN A 59 -16.44 -1.25 8.73
CA ASN A 59 -17.15 -1.10 9.99
C ASN A 59 -16.31 -0.38 11.05
N LYS A 60 -15.07 0.01 10.70
CA LYS A 60 -14.06 0.62 11.57
C LYS A 60 -13.47 -0.36 12.59
N ASP A 61 -13.60 -1.66 12.33
CA ASP A 61 -12.94 -2.67 13.13
C ASP A 61 -11.47 -2.78 12.72
N CYS A 62 -10.59 -2.91 13.72
CA CYS A 62 -9.16 -3.08 13.52
C CYS A 62 -8.83 -4.56 13.29
N LEU A 63 -8.08 -4.84 12.23
CA LEU A 63 -7.58 -6.16 11.84
C LEU A 63 -6.07 -6.18 11.99
N PHE A 64 -5.58 -7.17 12.74
CA PHE A 64 -4.17 -7.48 12.81
C PHE A 64 -3.84 -8.64 11.87
N ILE A 65 -2.98 -8.35 10.90
CA ILE A 65 -2.63 -9.26 9.82
C ILE A 65 -1.17 -9.67 9.98
N ALA A 66 -0.92 -10.97 10.03
CA ALA A 66 0.42 -11.53 10.10
C ALA A 66 0.68 -12.41 8.88
N TYR A 67 1.74 -12.11 8.15
CA TYR A 67 2.32 -12.96 7.13
C TYR A 67 3.55 -13.67 7.68
N VAL A 68 3.82 -14.86 7.20
CA VAL A 68 4.99 -15.65 7.54
C VAL A 68 5.80 -15.94 6.29
N ARG A 69 7.12 -15.86 6.43
CA ARG A 69 8.09 -16.15 5.38
C ARG A 69 9.08 -17.19 5.88
N PHE A 70 9.22 -18.30 5.18
CA PHE A 70 9.98 -19.47 5.64
C PHE A 70 10.58 -20.24 4.47
N ASP A 71 11.67 -20.97 4.72
CA ASP A 71 12.38 -21.72 3.68
C ASP A 71 11.76 -23.12 3.46
N MET A 72 11.42 -23.45 2.22
CA MET A 72 10.98 -24.75 1.75
C MET A 72 11.87 -25.21 0.60
N THR A 73 12.77 -26.16 0.86
CA THR A 73 13.56 -26.91 -0.15
C THR A 73 13.94 -26.07 -1.38
N ASN A 74 14.94 -25.20 -1.21
CA ASN A 74 15.44 -24.28 -2.24
C ASN A 74 14.48 -23.18 -2.71
N SER A 75 13.42 -22.88 -1.95
CA SER A 75 12.51 -21.77 -2.25
C SER A 75 12.02 -21.10 -0.99
N LEU A 76 11.95 -19.76 -1.03
CA LEU A 76 11.35 -18.99 0.06
C LEU A 76 9.84 -18.96 -0.15
N CYS A 77 9.09 -19.49 0.81
CA CYS A 77 7.64 -19.46 0.80
C CYS A 77 7.11 -18.31 1.65
N GLU A 78 5.99 -17.75 1.22
CA GLU A 78 5.24 -16.71 1.91
C GLU A 78 3.79 -17.14 1.99
N ASP A 79 3.19 -17.00 3.17
CA ASP A 79 1.77 -17.27 3.35
C ASP A 79 1.17 -16.39 4.45
N LEU A 80 -0.16 -16.32 4.46
CA LEU A 80 -0.91 -15.64 5.51
C LEU A 80 -0.93 -16.54 6.76
N LEU A 81 -0.33 -16.07 7.85
CA LEU A 81 -0.32 -16.78 9.12
C LEU A 81 -1.68 -16.68 9.81
N PHE A 82 -2.20 -15.46 9.94
CA PHE A 82 -3.58 -15.20 10.36
C PHE A 82 -4.01 -13.78 10.02
N CYS A 83 -5.32 -13.57 10.03
CA CYS A 83 -5.97 -12.26 10.06
C CYS A 83 -7.01 -12.29 11.19
N LYS A 84 -6.82 -11.46 12.23
CA LYS A 84 -7.64 -11.48 13.44
C LYS A 84 -8.12 -10.08 13.80
N TYR A 85 -9.35 -9.99 14.30
CA TYR A 85 -9.88 -8.76 14.87
C TYR A 85 -9.17 -8.40 16.18
N VAL A 86 -8.80 -7.14 16.31
CA VAL A 86 -8.33 -6.54 17.55
C VAL A 86 -9.56 -6.04 18.30
N ARG A 87 -10.00 -6.77 19.33
CA ARG A 87 -11.27 -6.51 20.03
C ARG A 87 -11.25 -5.24 20.88
N ASP A 88 -10.10 -4.94 21.48
CA ASP A 88 -9.95 -3.82 22.41
C ASP A 88 -9.09 -2.70 21.78
N ARG A 89 -7.95 -2.39 22.39
CA ARG A 89 -7.00 -1.41 21.85
C ARG A 89 -5.87 -2.17 21.16
N ALA A 90 -5.46 -1.69 19.98
CA ALA A 90 -4.25 -2.12 19.30
C ALA A 90 -3.00 -1.63 20.05
N THR A 91 -2.81 -2.07 21.29
CA THR A 91 -1.58 -1.85 22.06
C THR A 91 -0.58 -2.95 21.73
N ALA A 92 0.71 -2.63 21.85
CA ALA A 92 1.77 -3.60 21.63
C ALA A 92 1.62 -4.89 22.46
N GLU A 93 1.14 -4.75 23.71
CA GLU A 93 0.94 -5.86 24.63
C GLU A 93 -0.18 -6.81 24.16
N GLU A 94 -1.29 -6.27 23.68
CA GLU A 94 -2.40 -7.08 23.16
C GLU A 94 -2.01 -7.75 21.84
N LEU A 95 -1.34 -7.02 20.94
CA LEU A 95 -0.80 -7.60 19.69
C LEU A 95 0.19 -8.73 19.98
N TYR A 96 1.09 -8.54 20.94
CA TYR A 96 2.04 -9.56 21.36
C TYR A 96 1.33 -10.78 21.94
N LYS A 97 0.34 -10.57 22.82
CA LYS A 97 -0.44 -11.66 23.41
C LYS A 97 -1.18 -12.47 22.35
N MET A 98 -1.79 -11.83 21.36
CA MET A 98 -2.44 -12.52 20.24
C MET A 98 -1.45 -13.39 19.45
N LEU A 99 -0.23 -12.88 19.21
CA LEU A 99 0.84 -13.63 18.54
C LEU A 99 1.34 -14.80 19.38
N ASP A 100 1.60 -14.55 20.66
CA ASP A 100 2.11 -15.54 21.60
C ASP A 100 1.11 -16.68 21.83
N CYS A 101 -0.17 -16.34 22.00
CA CYS A 101 -1.26 -17.33 22.03
C CYS A 101 -1.30 -18.14 20.73
N PHE A 102 -1.24 -17.48 19.56
CA PHE A 102 -1.25 -18.20 18.29
C PHE A 102 -0.03 -19.13 18.14
N LEU A 103 1.18 -18.66 18.44
CA LEU A 103 2.38 -19.49 18.34
C LEU A 103 2.31 -20.68 19.31
N THR A 104 1.93 -20.43 20.56
CA THR A 104 1.82 -21.45 21.60
C THR A 104 0.76 -22.50 21.27
N GLU A 105 -0.45 -22.09 20.87
CA GLU A 105 -1.55 -23.00 20.48
C GLU A 105 -1.16 -23.91 19.31
N ASN A 106 -0.31 -23.43 18.41
CA ASN A 106 0.11 -24.15 17.20
C ASN A 106 1.49 -24.81 17.34
N GLY A 107 2.09 -24.78 18.54
CA GLY A 107 3.39 -25.42 18.82
C GLY A 107 4.58 -24.77 18.12
N LEU A 108 4.47 -23.51 17.72
CA LEU A 108 5.53 -22.74 17.09
C LEU A 108 6.37 -22.02 18.16
N LYS A 109 7.69 -22.05 18.01
CA LYS A 109 8.63 -21.48 18.99
C LYS A 109 9.13 -20.11 18.55
N TRP A 110 9.19 -19.16 19.47
CA TRP A 110 9.81 -17.85 19.24
C TRP A 110 11.28 -17.96 18.83
N GLU A 111 12.01 -18.95 19.33
CA GLU A 111 13.41 -19.24 18.98
C GLU A 111 13.64 -19.43 17.47
N ASN A 112 12.62 -19.88 16.75
CA ASN A 112 12.65 -20.09 15.31
C ASN A 112 12.32 -18.80 14.52
N CYS A 113 11.78 -17.78 15.18
CA CYS A 113 11.53 -16.48 14.57
C CYS A 113 12.85 -15.71 14.45
N ILE A 114 13.33 -15.53 13.22
CA ILE A 114 14.61 -14.87 12.92
C ILE A 114 14.45 -13.43 12.44
N GLY A 115 13.23 -12.99 12.13
CA GLY A 115 13.01 -11.67 11.57
C GLY A 115 11.58 -11.18 11.72
N VAL A 116 11.43 -9.86 11.86
CA VAL A 116 10.14 -9.17 11.93
C VAL A 116 10.16 -7.97 10.99
N CYS A 117 9.08 -7.77 10.25
CA CYS A 117 8.85 -6.60 9.41
C CYS A 117 7.55 -5.90 9.81
N SER A 118 7.55 -4.58 9.97
CA SER A 118 6.33 -3.81 10.25
C SER A 118 6.39 -2.39 9.67
N ASP A 119 5.26 -1.67 9.69
CA ASP A 119 5.08 -0.31 9.14
C ASP A 119 5.87 0.81 9.85
N GLY A 120 6.53 0.50 10.97
CA GLY A 120 7.31 1.46 11.76
C GLY A 120 6.47 2.33 12.70
N ALA A 121 5.16 2.07 12.85
CA ALA A 121 4.33 2.77 13.83
C ALA A 121 4.89 2.58 15.24
N GLN A 122 4.70 3.57 16.13
CA GLN A 122 5.27 3.54 17.48
C GLN A 122 4.83 2.29 18.27
N THR A 123 3.57 1.86 18.10
CA THR A 123 3.04 0.62 18.67
C THR A 123 3.77 -0.61 18.16
N MET A 124 4.17 -0.65 16.88
CA MET A 124 4.84 -1.80 16.27
C MET A 124 6.35 -1.81 16.56
N ALA A 125 7.03 -0.69 16.29
CA ALA A 125 8.49 -0.59 16.25
C ALA A 125 9.13 0.07 17.49
N GLY A 126 8.33 0.53 18.46
CA GLY A 126 8.83 1.23 19.64
C GLY A 126 9.85 0.40 20.44
N MET A 127 11.06 0.95 20.67
CA MET A 127 12.18 0.25 21.30
C MET A 127 11.95 -0.20 22.76
N ARG A 128 11.03 0.45 23.49
CA ARG A 128 10.79 0.16 24.92
C ARG A 128 9.47 -0.56 25.19
N LYS A 129 8.42 -0.17 24.47
CA LYS A 129 7.03 -0.61 24.68
C LYS A 129 6.32 -1.01 23.39
N GLY A 130 7.03 -1.07 22.26
CA GLY A 130 6.45 -1.52 21.00
C GLY A 130 6.40 -3.05 20.93
N LEU A 131 5.62 -3.57 19.98
CA LEU A 131 5.48 -5.00 19.71
C LEU A 131 6.85 -5.64 19.48
N TRP A 132 7.71 -4.97 18.70
CA TRP A 132 9.08 -5.39 18.46
C TRP A 132 9.87 -5.59 19.76
N ALA A 133 9.79 -4.66 20.72
CA ALA A 133 10.52 -4.77 21.98
C ALA A 133 10.06 -5.97 22.82
N LEU A 134 8.80 -6.38 22.70
CA LEU A 134 8.28 -7.59 23.33
C LEU A 134 8.79 -8.84 22.60
N ILE A 135 8.74 -8.85 21.27
CA ILE A 135 9.25 -9.97 20.45
C ILE A 135 10.75 -10.17 20.66
N LYS A 136 11.56 -9.11 20.71
CA LYS A 136 13.02 -9.19 20.92
C LYS A 136 13.38 -9.80 22.28
N LYS A 137 12.50 -9.71 23.29
CA LYS A 137 12.69 -10.40 24.57
C LYS A 137 12.44 -11.91 24.43
N ALA A 138 11.48 -12.32 23.61
CA ALA A 138 11.14 -13.72 23.37
C ALA A 138 12.05 -14.41 22.34
N SER A 139 12.54 -13.66 21.34
CA SER A 139 13.54 -14.08 20.35
C SER A 139 14.67 -13.06 20.26
N PRO A 140 15.73 -13.21 21.08
CA PRO A 140 16.86 -12.27 21.12
C PRO A 140 17.64 -12.16 19.81
N ASN A 141 17.62 -13.21 18.98
CA ASN A 141 18.34 -13.29 17.71
C ASN A 141 17.51 -12.82 16.50
N ALA A 142 16.21 -12.52 16.71
CA ALA A 142 15.41 -11.95 15.64
C ALA A 142 15.93 -10.55 15.28
N GLU A 143 15.80 -10.15 14.02
CA GLU A 143 16.06 -8.78 13.58
C GLU A 143 14.79 -8.09 13.10
N TRP A 144 14.68 -6.78 13.35
CA TRP A 144 13.55 -6.00 12.88
C TRP A 144 13.91 -5.16 11.67
N THR A 145 13.00 -5.14 10.70
CA THR A 145 13.11 -4.34 9.50
C THR A 145 11.88 -3.45 9.35
N HIS A 146 12.11 -2.18 9.04
CA HIS A 146 11.02 -1.28 8.69
C HIS A 146 10.57 -1.59 7.26
N CYS A 147 9.27 -1.81 7.07
CA CYS A 147 8.67 -2.09 5.78
C CYS A 147 9.07 -1.03 4.75
N VAL A 148 9.77 -1.48 3.71
CA VAL A 148 10.35 -0.60 2.69
C VAL A 148 9.28 0.19 1.93
N ILE A 149 8.13 -0.42 1.68
CA ILE A 149 6.98 0.24 1.03
C ILE A 149 6.46 1.38 1.90
N HIS A 150 6.35 1.18 3.21
CA HIS A 150 5.96 2.24 4.15
C HIS A 150 7.03 3.34 4.21
N ARG A 151 8.32 2.98 4.19
CA ARG A 151 9.42 3.97 4.15
C ARG A 151 9.39 4.84 2.91
N GLU A 152 9.22 4.24 1.73
CA GLU A 152 9.14 4.97 0.47
C GLU A 152 7.89 5.87 0.46
N ALA A 153 6.74 5.36 0.93
CA ALA A 153 5.54 6.19 1.09
C ALA A 153 5.78 7.38 2.04
N LEU A 154 6.47 7.18 3.17
CA LEU A 154 6.83 8.26 4.10
C LEU A 154 7.81 9.27 3.47
N ALA A 155 8.80 8.79 2.70
CA ALA A 155 9.72 9.66 1.98
C ALA A 155 8.99 10.51 0.93
N SER A 156 8.04 9.94 0.19
CA SER A 156 7.25 10.65 -0.83
C SER A 156 6.34 11.76 -0.27
N ARG A 157 6.05 11.77 1.03
CA ARG A 157 5.23 12.81 1.66
C ARG A 157 5.97 14.13 1.85
N HIS A 158 7.30 14.11 1.85
CA HIS A 158 8.11 15.30 2.09
C HIS A 158 8.21 16.14 0.81
N LEU A 159 7.33 17.13 0.68
CA LEU A 159 7.34 18.11 -0.39
C LEU A 159 7.94 19.44 0.07
N SER A 160 8.53 20.21 -0.84
CA SER A 160 8.83 21.63 -0.58
C SER A 160 7.53 22.40 -0.37
N SER A 161 7.59 23.56 0.29
CA SER A 161 6.41 24.42 0.51
C SER A 161 5.67 24.70 -0.80
N GLU A 162 6.40 25.05 -1.85
CA GLU A 162 5.83 25.35 -3.17
C GLU A 162 5.09 24.16 -3.81
N LEU A 163 5.66 22.94 -3.73
CA LEU A 163 5.00 21.75 -4.27
C LEU A 163 3.84 21.29 -3.39
N SER A 164 3.90 21.57 -2.08
CA SER A 164 2.80 21.29 -1.16
C SER A 164 1.59 22.18 -1.43
N GLU A 165 1.81 23.44 -1.80
CA GLU A 165 0.74 24.36 -2.22
C GLU A 165 0.04 23.85 -3.49
N VAL A 166 0.80 23.50 -4.52
CA VAL A 166 0.26 22.89 -5.75
C VAL A 166 -0.53 21.62 -5.42
N MET A 167 0.01 20.74 -4.59
CA MET A 167 -0.70 19.52 -4.17
C MET A 167 -2.03 19.83 -3.49
N THR A 168 -2.06 20.84 -2.63
CA THR A 168 -3.27 21.25 -1.90
C THR A 168 -4.33 21.78 -2.85
N ASP A 169 -3.93 22.62 -3.82
CA ASP A 169 -4.82 23.11 -4.87
C ASP A 169 -5.41 21.97 -5.70
N ILE A 170 -4.57 21.02 -6.15
CA ILE A 170 -5.03 19.87 -6.93
C ILE A 170 -6.02 19.01 -6.15
N VAL A 171 -5.72 18.70 -4.88
CA VAL A 171 -6.64 17.93 -4.02
C VAL A 171 -7.96 18.69 -3.85
N GLY A 172 -7.90 20.01 -3.66
CA GLY A 172 -9.08 20.88 -3.57
C GLY A 172 -9.95 20.80 -4.82
N VAL A 173 -9.35 20.89 -6.00
CA VAL A 173 -10.05 20.82 -7.30
C VAL A 173 -10.66 19.43 -7.52
N VAL A 174 -9.90 18.37 -7.30
CA VAL A 174 -10.39 16.98 -7.45
C VAL A 174 -11.57 16.71 -6.52
N ASN A 175 -11.48 17.13 -5.26
CA ASN A 175 -12.57 16.99 -4.30
C ASN A 175 -13.78 17.83 -4.73
N PHE A 176 -13.57 19.04 -5.22
CA PHE A 176 -14.66 19.89 -5.70
C PHE A 176 -15.44 19.24 -6.86
N ILE A 177 -14.76 18.59 -7.79
CA ILE A 177 -15.39 17.84 -8.90
C ILE A 177 -16.11 16.58 -8.40
N LYS A 178 -15.49 15.83 -7.46
CA LYS A 178 -15.96 14.50 -7.04
C LYS A 178 -16.99 14.49 -5.92
N THR A 179 -17.04 15.53 -5.10
CA THR A 179 -17.93 15.58 -3.92
C THR A 179 -19.41 15.57 -4.27
N ARG A 180 -19.79 16.02 -5.48
CA ARG A 180 -21.19 16.10 -5.92
C ARG A 180 -21.40 15.34 -7.23
N PRO A 181 -22.39 14.41 -7.31
CA PRO A 181 -22.68 13.67 -8.54
C PRO A 181 -23.02 14.58 -9.73
N LEU A 182 -23.67 15.71 -9.49
CA LEU A 182 -23.96 16.70 -10.54
C LEU A 182 -22.67 17.25 -11.16
N LYS A 183 -21.68 17.63 -10.33
CA LYS A 183 -20.40 18.20 -10.78
C LYS A 183 -19.59 17.21 -11.58
N THR A 184 -19.57 15.96 -11.14
CA THR A 184 -18.92 14.88 -11.89
C THR A 184 -19.58 14.69 -13.27
N ARG A 185 -20.91 14.76 -13.38
CA ARG A 185 -21.61 14.66 -14.68
C ARG A 185 -21.33 15.86 -15.59
N VAL A 186 -21.37 17.07 -15.05
CA VAL A 186 -21.04 18.29 -15.82
C VAL A 186 -19.60 18.25 -16.32
N PHE A 187 -18.65 17.92 -15.45
CA PHE A 187 -17.25 17.76 -15.84
C PHE A 187 -17.06 16.69 -16.92
N SER A 188 -17.75 15.55 -16.80
CA SER A 188 -17.72 14.49 -17.80
C SER A 188 -18.22 14.95 -19.17
N ALA A 189 -19.29 15.76 -19.21
CA ALA A 189 -19.81 16.32 -20.46
C ALA A 189 -18.80 17.27 -21.12
N ILE A 190 -18.16 18.15 -20.33
CA ILE A 190 -17.08 19.03 -20.83
C ILE A 190 -15.94 18.20 -21.44
N CYS A 191 -15.52 17.13 -20.76
CA CYS A 191 -14.47 16.26 -21.26
C CYS A 191 -14.85 15.59 -22.59
N GLU A 192 -16.10 15.12 -22.71
CA GLU A 192 -16.61 14.50 -23.93
C GLU A 192 -16.70 15.50 -25.10
N GLU A 193 -17.24 16.70 -24.86
CA GLU A 193 -17.33 17.77 -25.86
C GLU A 193 -15.96 18.22 -26.38
N MET A 194 -14.95 18.23 -25.50
CA MET A 194 -13.57 18.57 -25.85
C MET A 194 -12.77 17.41 -26.44
N GLY A 195 -13.38 16.22 -26.63
CA GLY A 195 -12.71 15.04 -27.18
C GLY A 195 -11.57 14.52 -26.29
N ALA A 196 -11.66 14.68 -24.97
CA ALA A 196 -10.65 14.19 -24.04
C ALA A 196 -10.64 12.65 -23.99
N GLU A 197 -9.46 12.05 -23.87
CA GLU A 197 -9.30 10.59 -23.70
C GLU A 197 -9.97 10.09 -22.40
N HIS A 198 -10.02 10.95 -21.39
CA HIS A 198 -10.58 10.62 -20.09
C HIS A 198 -11.72 11.57 -19.73
N GLN A 199 -12.82 11.00 -19.27
CA GLN A 199 -14.03 11.75 -18.91
C GLN A 199 -14.14 12.04 -17.40
N ALA A 200 -13.15 11.63 -16.61
CA ALA A 200 -13.19 11.79 -15.17
C ALA A 200 -11.78 11.93 -14.58
N VAL A 201 -11.68 12.83 -13.60
CA VAL A 201 -10.55 12.84 -12.65
C VAL A 201 -10.59 11.60 -11.76
N LEU A 202 -9.46 11.21 -11.20
CA LEU A 202 -9.36 10.11 -10.23
C LEU A 202 -9.58 10.65 -8.81
N PHE A 203 -10.27 9.89 -7.97
CA PHE A 203 -10.44 10.28 -6.56
C PHE A 203 -9.13 10.01 -5.80
N HIS A 204 -8.67 11.01 -5.05
CA HIS A 204 -7.55 10.86 -4.14
C HIS A 204 -8.07 10.35 -2.80
N SER A 205 -7.49 9.27 -2.27
CA SER A 205 -7.62 8.94 -0.86
C SER A 205 -6.24 8.95 -0.21
N GLU A 206 -6.12 9.63 0.92
CA GLU A 206 -4.85 9.67 1.68
C GLU A 206 -4.35 8.28 2.07
N ALA A 207 -5.28 7.34 2.25
CA ALA A 207 -5.00 5.94 2.58
C ALA A 207 -4.34 5.15 1.44
N ARG A 208 -4.43 5.59 0.19
CA ARG A 208 -3.81 4.91 -0.96
C ARG A 208 -2.86 5.85 -1.67
N TRP A 209 -1.71 6.06 -1.07
CA TRP A 209 -0.68 6.97 -1.57
C TRP A 209 -0.20 6.64 -3.01
N LEU A 210 -0.32 5.39 -3.48
CA LEU A 210 -0.17 4.97 -4.88
C LEU A 210 -1.06 5.74 -5.87
N SER A 211 -2.18 6.32 -5.40
CA SER A 211 -3.09 7.08 -6.26
C SER A 211 -2.56 8.47 -6.60
N ARG A 212 -1.55 9.00 -5.88
CA ARG A 212 -1.09 10.39 -6.06
C ARG A 212 -0.55 10.64 -7.46
N GLY A 213 0.34 9.77 -7.94
CA GLY A 213 0.90 9.88 -9.29
C GLY A 213 -0.20 9.84 -10.35
N LYS A 214 -1.09 8.84 -10.29
CA LYS A 214 -2.21 8.70 -11.24
C LYS A 214 -3.15 9.90 -11.23
N VAL A 215 -3.46 10.46 -10.05
CA VAL A 215 -4.29 11.66 -9.91
C VAL A 215 -3.60 12.86 -10.56
N LEU A 216 -2.32 13.09 -10.28
CA LEU A 216 -1.56 14.20 -10.84
C LEU A 216 -1.46 14.11 -12.37
N SER A 217 -1.15 12.93 -12.92
CA SER A 217 -1.13 12.71 -14.37
C SER A 217 -2.49 12.98 -14.99
N ARG A 218 -3.57 12.45 -14.41
CA ARG A 218 -4.94 12.69 -14.89
C ARG A 218 -5.33 14.16 -14.87
N VAL A 219 -4.94 14.88 -13.82
CA VAL A 219 -5.23 16.30 -13.69
C VAL A 219 -4.43 17.12 -14.70
N PHE A 220 -3.19 16.76 -14.96
CA PHE A 220 -2.37 17.40 -15.98
C PHE A 220 -2.91 17.17 -17.39
N GLU A 221 -3.35 15.95 -17.71
CA GLU A 221 -4.01 15.61 -18.98
C GLU A 221 -5.30 16.41 -19.18
N LEU A 222 -6.11 16.55 -18.13
CA LEU A 222 -7.41 17.22 -18.18
C LEU A 222 -7.36 18.70 -17.79
N ARG A 223 -6.18 19.33 -17.81
CA ARG A 223 -5.98 20.71 -17.30
C ARG A 223 -6.88 21.74 -17.98
N GLU A 224 -7.13 21.62 -19.29
CA GLU A 224 -8.00 22.56 -20.02
C GLU A 224 -9.47 22.36 -19.65
N GLN A 225 -9.91 21.10 -19.55
CA GLN A 225 -11.28 20.75 -19.14
C GLN A 225 -11.53 21.21 -17.70
N ILE A 226 -10.54 21.04 -16.83
CA ILE A 226 -10.58 21.49 -15.44
C ILE A 226 -10.67 23.01 -15.37
N ARG A 227 -9.84 23.74 -16.15
CA ARG A 227 -9.91 25.20 -16.24
C ARG A 227 -11.30 25.67 -16.65
N MET A 228 -11.84 25.14 -17.75
CA MET A 228 -13.18 25.49 -18.23
C MET A 228 -14.28 25.17 -17.22
N PHE A 229 -14.21 24.01 -16.56
CA PHE A 229 -15.15 23.64 -15.52
C PHE A 229 -15.11 24.61 -14.33
N LEU A 230 -13.91 25.02 -13.89
CA LEU A 230 -13.74 25.97 -12.80
C LEU A 230 -14.26 27.37 -13.15
N GLU A 231 -14.08 27.82 -14.40
CA GLU A 231 -14.66 29.07 -14.91
C GLU A 231 -16.20 29.04 -14.88
N GLN A 232 -16.82 27.94 -15.32
CA GLN A 232 -18.26 27.75 -15.28
C GLN A 232 -18.82 27.72 -13.85
N GLU A 233 -18.06 27.18 -12.90
CA GLU A 233 -18.42 27.12 -11.48
C GLU A 233 -18.02 28.38 -10.69
N HIS A 234 -17.61 29.46 -11.38
CA HIS A 234 -17.19 30.75 -10.81
C HIS A 234 -16.00 30.62 -9.82
N LYS A 235 -15.09 29.69 -10.07
CA LYS A 235 -13.85 29.46 -9.30
C LYS A 235 -12.64 30.05 -10.03
N TYR A 236 -12.71 31.34 -10.35
CA TYR A 236 -11.73 32.04 -11.18
C TYR A 236 -10.31 31.98 -10.61
N ASP A 237 -10.13 32.16 -9.30
CA ASP A 237 -8.82 32.10 -8.64
C ASP A 237 -8.11 30.74 -8.84
N LEU A 238 -8.87 29.65 -8.90
CA LEU A 238 -8.33 28.32 -9.17
C LEU A 238 -8.15 28.08 -10.67
N ALA A 239 -9.08 28.58 -11.50
CA ALA A 239 -8.98 28.46 -12.95
C ALA A 239 -7.74 29.17 -13.50
N GLU A 240 -7.41 30.36 -12.99
CA GLU A 240 -6.24 31.15 -13.41
C GLU A 240 -4.93 30.38 -13.18
N LYS A 241 -4.83 29.58 -12.11
CA LYS A 241 -3.67 28.72 -11.86
C LYS A 241 -3.44 27.69 -12.96
N PHE A 242 -4.50 27.19 -13.62
CA PHE A 242 -4.35 26.27 -14.76
C PHE A 242 -3.94 26.98 -16.07
N SER A 243 -3.84 28.31 -16.06
CA SER A 243 -3.25 29.11 -17.13
C SER A 243 -1.83 29.59 -16.79
N ASP A 244 -1.40 29.48 -15.53
CA ASP A 244 -0.08 29.90 -15.07
C ASP A 244 0.99 28.86 -15.44
N GLU A 245 1.97 29.28 -16.24
CA GLU A 245 3.03 28.38 -16.74
C GLU A 245 3.87 27.77 -15.62
N ASN A 246 4.10 28.51 -14.53
CA ASN A 246 4.90 28.03 -13.40
C ASN A 246 4.15 26.95 -12.61
N PHE A 247 2.84 27.14 -12.40
CA PHE A 247 1.96 26.16 -11.79
C PHE A 247 1.89 24.89 -12.64
N LEU A 248 1.70 25.03 -13.96
CA LEU A 248 1.67 23.90 -14.89
C LEU A 248 3.01 23.15 -14.94
N ALA A 249 4.14 23.86 -14.91
CA ALA A 249 5.47 23.26 -14.86
C ALA A 249 5.68 22.46 -13.56
N LYS A 250 5.27 23.01 -12.41
CA LYS A 250 5.31 22.30 -11.12
C LYS A 250 4.40 21.07 -11.11
N LEU A 251 3.19 21.18 -11.67
CA LEU A 251 2.25 20.07 -11.79
C LEU A 251 2.81 18.96 -12.70
N ALA A 252 3.40 19.31 -13.85
CA ALA A 252 4.05 18.36 -14.75
C ALA A 252 5.20 17.63 -14.04
N TYR A 253 6.09 18.39 -13.40
CA TYR A 253 7.19 17.83 -12.60
C TYR A 253 6.69 16.85 -11.53
N MET A 254 5.65 17.24 -10.79
CA MET A 254 5.05 16.37 -9.78
C MET A 254 4.44 15.10 -10.40
N SER A 255 3.74 15.22 -11.53
CA SER A 255 3.20 14.06 -12.25
C SER A 255 4.29 13.05 -12.60
N ASP A 256 5.42 13.52 -13.14
CA ASP A 256 6.52 12.64 -13.54
C ASP A 256 7.18 11.95 -12.34
N ILE A 257 7.50 12.71 -11.28
CA ILE A 257 8.17 12.16 -10.09
C ILE A 257 7.25 11.17 -9.35
N PHE A 258 5.97 11.53 -9.13
CA PHE A 258 5.04 10.63 -8.48
C PHE A 258 4.67 9.42 -9.37
N GLY A 259 4.75 9.56 -10.69
CA GLY A 259 4.68 8.44 -11.64
C GLY A 259 5.79 7.44 -11.39
N LYS A 260 7.04 7.90 -11.36
CA LYS A 260 8.21 7.04 -11.07
C LYS A 260 8.17 6.43 -9.67
N LEU A 261 7.70 7.16 -8.65
CA LEU A 261 7.49 6.62 -7.30
C LEU A 261 6.47 5.48 -7.29
N ASN A 262 5.35 5.66 -8.01
CA ASN A 262 4.34 4.62 -8.14
C ASN A 262 4.90 3.37 -8.87
N GLU A 263 5.73 3.56 -9.90
CA GLU A 263 6.43 2.44 -10.56
C GLU A 263 7.39 1.71 -9.63
N LEU A 264 8.25 2.44 -8.91
CA LEU A 264 9.15 1.85 -7.91
C LEU A 264 8.34 1.00 -6.94
N ASN A 265 7.24 1.53 -6.44
CA ASN A 265 6.48 0.83 -5.43
C ASN A 265 5.83 -0.45 -5.91
N LEU A 266 5.27 -0.45 -7.13
CA LEU A 266 4.78 -1.68 -7.75
C LEU A 266 5.91 -2.71 -7.90
N GLN A 267 7.17 -2.28 -8.09
CA GLN A 267 8.32 -3.18 -8.14
C GLN A 267 8.74 -3.70 -6.75
N LEU A 268 8.46 -2.95 -5.68
CA LEU A 268 8.72 -3.32 -4.29
C LEU A 268 7.67 -4.29 -3.72
N GLN A 269 6.47 -4.30 -4.29
CA GLN A 269 5.37 -5.18 -3.90
C GLN A 269 5.36 -6.50 -4.68
N GLY A 270 4.62 -7.48 -4.16
CA GLY A 270 4.38 -8.76 -4.80
C GLY A 270 5.17 -9.92 -4.18
N LYS A 271 4.93 -11.11 -4.70
CA LYS A 271 5.62 -12.34 -4.28
C LYS A 271 7.07 -12.34 -4.74
N ASP A 272 7.89 -13.14 -4.08
CA ASP A 272 9.28 -13.43 -4.47
C ASP A 272 10.21 -12.20 -4.47
N LYS A 273 9.95 -11.24 -3.56
CA LYS A 273 10.76 -10.03 -3.39
C LYS A 273 11.74 -10.16 -2.24
N HIS A 274 13.04 -10.21 -2.53
CA HIS A 274 14.06 -10.34 -1.50
C HIS A 274 14.71 -9.00 -1.16
N LEU A 275 15.23 -8.89 0.07
CA LEU A 275 15.82 -7.64 0.55
C LEU A 275 16.94 -7.10 -0.37
N PRO A 276 17.88 -7.92 -0.90
CA PRO A 276 18.88 -7.42 -1.84
C PRO A 276 18.29 -6.82 -3.12
N GLN A 277 17.30 -7.50 -3.72
CA GLN A 277 16.62 -6.99 -4.92
C GLN A 277 15.91 -5.66 -4.64
N VAL A 278 15.25 -5.56 -3.48
CA VAL A 278 14.61 -4.33 -3.04
C VAL A 278 15.63 -3.20 -2.87
N THR A 279 16.77 -3.47 -2.25
CA THR A 279 17.88 -2.52 -2.10
C THR A 279 18.44 -2.06 -3.45
N ASP A 280 18.60 -2.97 -4.41
CA ASP A 280 19.06 -2.65 -5.77
C ASP A 280 18.06 -1.74 -6.49
N LYS A 281 16.76 -2.02 -6.35
CA LYS A 281 15.70 -1.18 -6.93
C LYS A 281 15.67 0.22 -6.34
N ILE A 282 15.80 0.36 -5.02
CA ILE A 282 15.87 1.67 -4.37
C ILE A 282 17.13 2.42 -4.82
N SER A 283 18.28 1.74 -4.87
CA SER A 283 19.55 2.33 -5.29
C SER A 283 19.47 2.83 -6.75
N SER A 284 18.95 2.00 -7.65
CA SER A 284 18.74 2.35 -9.05
C SER A 284 17.78 3.54 -9.21
N PHE A 285 16.70 3.57 -8.42
CA PHE A 285 15.75 4.68 -8.43
C PHE A 285 16.39 5.97 -7.92
N THR A 286 17.17 5.88 -6.84
CA THR A 286 17.91 6.99 -6.24
C THR A 286 18.88 7.62 -7.24
N LEU A 287 19.63 6.80 -7.98
CA LEU A 287 20.50 7.26 -9.08
C LEU A 287 19.70 7.92 -10.20
N SER A 288 18.56 7.33 -10.58
CA SER A 288 17.68 7.88 -11.61
C SER A 288 17.15 9.27 -11.23
N LEU A 289 16.79 9.49 -9.96
CA LEU A 289 16.40 10.80 -9.46
C LEU A 289 17.54 11.82 -9.49
N GLN A 290 18.77 11.40 -9.18
CA GLN A 290 19.94 12.28 -9.26
C GLN A 290 20.21 12.75 -10.69
N CYS A 291 20.07 11.86 -11.67
CA CYS A 291 20.17 12.22 -13.09
C CYS A 291 19.10 13.25 -13.48
N VAL A 292 17.83 12.99 -13.13
CA VAL A 292 16.72 13.92 -13.40
C VAL A 292 16.96 15.28 -12.76
N ALA A 293 17.45 15.31 -11.51
CA ALA A 293 17.80 16.56 -10.84
C ALA A 293 18.97 17.28 -11.54
N GLY A 294 19.99 16.54 -12.00
CA GLY A 294 21.13 17.09 -12.74
C GLY A 294 20.75 17.67 -14.10
N ASP A 295 19.79 17.05 -14.79
CA ASP A 295 19.29 17.52 -16.08
C ASP A 295 18.35 18.72 -15.90
N LEU A 296 17.47 18.69 -14.88
CA LEU A 296 16.66 19.87 -14.53
C LEU A 296 17.54 21.06 -14.11
N MET A 297 18.64 20.86 -13.38
CA MET A 297 19.55 21.96 -13.03
C MET A 297 20.27 22.56 -14.24
N LYS A 298 20.35 21.86 -15.38
CA LYS A 298 20.90 22.39 -16.63
C LYS A 298 19.88 23.18 -17.44
N GLU A 299 18.59 22.89 -17.30
CA GLU A 299 17.54 23.54 -18.10
C GLU A 299 16.69 24.55 -17.32
N ILE A 300 16.51 24.40 -16.00
CA ILE A 300 15.69 25.28 -15.16
C ILE A 300 16.30 25.36 -13.74
N LEU A 301 16.87 26.51 -13.40
CA LEU A 301 17.17 26.90 -12.01
C LEU A 301 15.87 26.89 -11.22
N ILE A 302 15.50 25.78 -10.52
CA ILE A 302 14.58 25.71 -9.37
C ILE A 302 14.41 24.23 -8.94
N HIS A 303 14.60 23.95 -7.64
CA HIS A 303 14.26 22.73 -6.87
C HIS A 303 15.28 21.58 -6.67
N SER A 304 16.46 21.92 -6.12
CA SER A 304 17.46 20.97 -5.59
C SER A 304 17.11 20.35 -4.21
N ARG A 305 16.24 20.95 -3.38
CA ARG A 305 16.02 20.51 -1.99
C ARG A 305 15.12 19.28 -1.83
N THR A 306 14.08 19.13 -2.66
CA THR A 306 13.11 18.03 -2.52
C THR A 306 13.72 16.69 -2.93
N CYS A 307 14.51 16.66 -4.02
CA CYS A 307 15.26 15.46 -4.42
C CYS A 307 16.29 15.04 -3.37
N MET A 308 17.01 16.00 -2.78
CA MET A 308 18.01 15.70 -1.73
C MET A 308 17.38 15.17 -0.43
N ASN A 309 16.19 15.66 -0.06
CA ASN A 309 15.46 15.15 1.10
C ASN A 309 14.91 13.72 0.87
N LEU A 310 14.39 13.44 -0.33
CA LEU A 310 14.00 12.07 -0.72
C LEU A 310 15.21 11.13 -0.70
N LEU A 311 16.35 11.59 -1.22
CA LEU A 311 17.61 10.85 -1.25
C LEU A 311 18.06 10.47 0.17
N THR A 312 18.03 11.43 1.10
CA THR A 312 18.46 11.23 2.48
C THR A 312 17.55 10.22 3.18
N LEU A 313 16.23 10.36 3.05
CA LEU A 313 15.26 9.46 3.70
C LEU A 313 15.29 8.02 3.15
N LEU A 314 15.58 7.84 1.85
CA LEU A 314 15.74 6.53 1.22
C LEU A 314 17.08 5.85 1.58
N THR A 315 18.14 6.63 1.81
CA THR A 315 19.51 6.11 2.04
C THR A 315 19.90 5.95 3.50
N MET A 316 19.14 6.50 4.46
CA MET A 316 19.37 6.22 5.89
C MET A 316 19.00 4.77 6.23
N MET A 317 19.85 3.82 5.89
CA MET A 317 20.05 2.62 6.71
C MET A 317 20.83 3.06 7.95
N PRO A 318 20.44 2.69 9.18
CA PRO A 318 21.44 2.67 10.24
C PRO A 318 22.55 1.69 9.81
N PRO A 319 23.83 2.05 9.90
CA PRO A 319 24.87 1.04 9.94
C PRO A 319 24.64 0.21 11.21
N GLN A 320 24.46 -1.10 10.99
CA GLN A 320 24.56 -2.24 11.92
C GLN A 320 24.42 -1.94 13.42
#